data_AF-A0A1H4ANB1-F1
#
_entry.id   AF-A0A1H4ANB1-F1
#
_cell.length_a   1.000
_cell.length_b   1.000
_cell.length_c   1.000
_cell.angle_alpha   90.00
_cell.angle_beta   90.00
_cell.angle_gamma   90.00
#
_symmetry.space_group_name_H-M   'P 1'
#
loop_
_entity.id
_entity.type
_entity.pdbx_description
1 polymer ?
#
loop_
_entity_poly.entity_id
_entity_poly.type
_entity_poly.pdbx_seq_one_letter_code
_entity_poly.pdbx_strand_id
1 'polypeptide(L)'
;MQITCPACAAVYEAPDDAIPEGGRMVRCSACRAEWRARRAAPAGRGNVEAAAPALAASRRADAPPAAAALPAAPASPAPPVQTPPAAAPPALVPSGPVPSGAAPRSDPPPPMLASLEEEPEASRPRSGFLIGFAVTAVLSLGAVALYARHDAVAAAAPQLAGPIARYVETVDRGRQALADLVERGRAALDEASGG
;
A
#
# COMPACT_ATOMS: atom_id res chain seq x y z
N MET A 1 1.22 -18.61 24.64
CA MET A 1 0.71 -17.23 24.83
C MET A 1 0.05 -16.74 23.55
N GLN A 2 -1.00 -15.91 23.63
CA GLN A 2 -1.70 -15.41 22.45
C GLN A 2 -1.23 -14.01 22.07
N ILE A 3 -1.08 -13.77 20.77
CA ILE A 3 -0.81 -12.45 20.21
C ILE A 3 -1.90 -12.07 19.21
N THR A 4 -2.34 -10.81 19.26
CA THR A 4 -3.39 -10.30 18.38
C THR A 4 -2.82 -9.24 17.45
N CYS A 5 -3.11 -9.35 16.15
CA CYS A 5 -2.71 -8.35 15.18
C CYS A 5 -3.52 -7.05 15.38
N PRO A 6 -2.89 -5.89 15.57
CA PRO A 6 -3.60 -4.63 15.80
C PRO A 6 -4.30 -4.08 14.54
N ALA A 7 -3.97 -4.58 13.35
CA ALA A 7 -4.53 -4.09 12.08
C ALA A 7 -5.78 -4.85 11.62
N CYS A 8 -5.91 -6.14 11.97
CA CYS A 8 -7.03 -6.96 11.51
C CYS A 8 -7.67 -7.84 12.60
N ALA A 9 -7.19 -7.78 13.83
CA ALA A 9 -7.65 -8.57 14.97
C ALA A 9 -7.47 -10.10 14.84
N ALA A 10 -6.67 -10.59 13.89
CA ALA A 10 -6.30 -12.00 13.84
C ALA A 10 -5.52 -12.42 15.10
N VAL A 11 -5.86 -13.58 15.67
CA VAL A 11 -5.23 -14.14 16.87
C VAL A 11 -4.29 -15.28 16.47
N TYR A 12 -3.09 -15.31 17.06
CA TYR A 12 -2.09 -16.35 16.84
C TYR A 12 -1.59 -16.92 18.17
N GLU A 13 -1.45 -18.25 18.22
CA GLU A 13 -0.80 -18.96 19.33
C GLU A 13 0.72 -18.87 19.12
N ALA A 14 1.44 -18.23 20.04
CA ALA A 14 2.89 -18.14 20.03
C ALA A 14 3.46 -18.80 21.31
N PRO A 15 4.50 -19.65 21.21
CA PRO A 15 5.14 -20.22 22.39
C PRO A 15 5.97 -19.14 23.09
N ASP A 16 6.05 -19.18 24.44
CA ASP A 16 6.60 -18.08 25.24
C ASP A 16 8.03 -17.68 24.84
N ASP A 17 8.86 -18.64 24.44
CA ASP A 17 10.22 -18.44 23.92
C ASP A 17 10.29 -17.69 22.58
N ALA A 18 9.22 -17.69 21.79
CA ALA A 18 9.18 -17.00 20.49
C ALA A 18 9.12 -15.47 20.61
N ILE A 19 8.73 -14.91 21.77
CA ILE A 19 8.70 -13.45 21.99
C ILE A 19 9.49 -13.13 23.26
N PRO A 20 10.73 -12.62 23.14
CA PRO A 20 11.51 -12.20 24.30
C PRO A 20 10.90 -10.95 24.96
N GLU A 21 11.32 -10.62 26.20
CA GLU A 21 10.87 -9.45 26.97
C GLU A 21 11.00 -8.11 26.19
N GLY A 22 12.04 -7.98 25.36
CA GLY A 22 12.23 -6.82 24.48
C GLY A 22 11.22 -6.70 23.31
N GLY A 23 10.36 -7.71 23.15
CA GLY A 23 9.45 -7.88 22.03
C GLY A 23 10.15 -8.42 20.77
N ARG A 24 9.36 -8.99 19.86
CA ARG A 24 9.82 -9.44 18.52
C ARG A 24 8.98 -8.79 17.44
N MET A 25 9.59 -8.51 16.29
CA MET A 25 8.85 -8.10 15.09
C MET A 25 8.17 -9.32 14.48
N VAL A 26 6.86 -9.25 14.31
CA VAL A 26 6.06 -10.32 13.70
C VAL A 26 5.22 -9.74 12.56
N ARG A 27 4.96 -10.56 11.54
CA ARG A 27 4.14 -10.19 10.38
C ARG A 27 2.85 -11.00 10.37
N CYS A 28 1.73 -10.32 10.21
CA CYS A 28 0.41 -10.96 10.15
C CYS A 28 0.29 -11.78 8.85
N SER A 29 -0.13 -13.03 8.94
CA SER A 29 -0.42 -13.84 7.74
C SER A 29 -1.70 -13.38 7.02
N ALA A 30 -2.66 -12.79 7.74
CA ALA A 30 -3.95 -12.38 7.19
C ALA A 30 -3.91 -11.01 6.47
N CYS A 31 -3.29 -9.99 7.08
CA CYS A 31 -3.28 -8.62 6.53
C CYS A 31 -1.88 -8.08 6.19
N ARG A 32 -0.82 -8.87 6.42
CA ARG A 32 0.59 -8.51 6.20
C ARG A 32 1.12 -7.31 6.98
N ALA A 33 0.38 -6.81 7.98
CA ALA A 33 0.89 -5.79 8.89
C ALA A 33 2.04 -6.35 9.74
N GLU A 34 3.09 -5.55 9.91
CA GLU A 34 4.21 -5.85 10.80
C GLU A 34 4.05 -5.06 12.10
N TRP A 35 4.14 -5.75 13.25
CA TRP A 35 4.05 -5.10 14.56
C TRP A 35 5.00 -5.74 15.57
N ARG A 36 5.31 -5.01 16.64
CA ARG A 36 6.13 -5.51 17.75
C ARG A 36 5.25 -6.23 18.74
N ALA A 37 5.24 -7.56 18.68
CA ALA A 37 4.55 -8.33 19.69
C ALA A 37 5.38 -8.28 20.99
N ARG A 38 4.72 -7.92 22.10
CA ARG A 38 5.27 -7.94 23.45
C ARG A 38 4.44 -8.92 24.26
N ARG A 39 5.06 -9.62 25.22
CA ARG A 39 4.29 -10.38 26.20
C ARG A 39 3.43 -9.39 26.98
N ALA A 40 2.13 -9.67 27.13
CA ALA A 40 1.34 -8.97 28.12
C ALA A 40 1.94 -9.34 29.48
N ALA A 41 2.46 -8.36 30.21
CA ALA A 41 2.90 -8.59 31.57
C ALA A 41 1.76 -9.30 32.31
N PRO A 42 2.02 -10.40 33.04
CA PRO A 42 0.97 -11.03 33.82
C PRO A 42 0.41 -9.95 34.73
N ALA A 43 -0.86 -9.62 34.53
CA ALA A 43 -1.59 -8.77 35.45
C ALA A 43 -1.54 -9.52 36.78
N GLY A 44 -0.57 -9.16 37.63
CA GLY A 44 -0.45 -9.69 38.96
C GLY A 44 -1.81 -9.52 39.61
N ARG A 45 -2.42 -10.63 40.00
CA ARG A 45 -3.54 -10.61 40.94
C ARG A 45 -2.99 -10.10 42.26
N GLY A 46 -2.93 -8.78 42.38
CA GLY A 46 -2.56 -8.05 43.57
C GLY A 46 -3.51 -6.90 43.72
N ASN A 47 -4.49 -7.08 44.61
CA ASN A 47 -5.24 -6.01 45.29
C ASN A 47 -6.14 -5.11 44.40
N VAL A 48 -7.46 -5.35 44.47
CA VAL A 48 -8.50 -4.33 44.22
C VAL A 48 -8.62 -3.48 45.49
N GLU A 49 -7.97 -2.31 45.48
CA GLU A 49 -8.25 -1.20 46.39
C GLU A 49 -8.23 0.09 45.57
N ALA A 50 -9.29 0.86 45.72
CA ALA A 50 -9.69 1.95 44.85
C ALA A 50 -8.67 3.10 44.74
N ALA A 51 -8.45 3.58 43.51
CA ALA A 51 -8.01 4.94 43.24
C ALA A 51 -8.75 5.49 42.00
N ALA A 52 -9.60 6.48 42.27
CA ALA A 52 -10.45 7.22 41.34
C ALA A 52 -9.64 7.94 40.22
N PRO A 53 -10.28 8.35 39.10
CA PRO A 53 -9.59 8.70 37.88
C PRO A 53 -8.93 10.09 37.96
N ALA A 54 -7.60 10.13 37.89
CA ALA A 54 -6.85 11.33 37.56
C ALA A 54 -6.75 11.47 36.02
N LEU A 55 -7.89 11.68 35.36
CA LEU A 55 -7.95 12.08 33.94
C LEU A 55 -8.54 13.49 33.83
N ALA A 56 -7.85 14.48 34.39
CA ALA A 56 -8.24 15.90 34.28
C ALA A 56 -7.05 16.86 34.44
N ALA A 57 -5.89 16.59 33.83
CA ALA A 57 -4.78 17.56 33.80
C ALA A 57 -3.79 17.26 32.66
N SER A 58 -4.15 17.62 31.42
CA SER A 58 -3.21 18.11 30.38
C SER A 58 -3.92 18.25 29.02
N ARG A 59 -4.98 19.05 28.97
CA ARG A 59 -5.52 19.59 27.71
C ARG A 59 -6.00 21.02 27.95
N ARG A 60 -5.06 21.95 28.09
CA ARG A 60 -5.24 23.40 27.95
C ARG A 60 -3.86 24.07 28.05
N ALA A 61 -3.25 24.32 26.90
CA ALA A 61 -2.30 25.40 26.62
C ALA A 61 -1.68 25.13 25.25
N ASP A 62 -2.38 25.56 24.19
CA ASP A 62 -1.78 26.36 23.12
C ASP A 62 -2.90 26.80 22.17
N ALA A 63 -3.38 28.02 22.39
CA ALA A 63 -4.23 28.74 21.47
C ALA A 63 -3.40 29.93 20.97
N PRO A 64 -3.02 29.96 19.68
CA PRO A 64 -2.51 31.18 19.07
C PRO A 64 -3.68 32.15 18.78
N PRO A 65 -3.50 33.46 19.01
CA PRO A 65 -4.57 34.44 18.96
C PRO A 65 -5.05 34.71 17.54
N ALA A 66 -6.35 35.01 17.45
CA ALA A 66 -6.98 35.60 16.29
C ALA A 66 -6.29 36.93 15.91
N ALA A 67 -5.95 37.07 14.63
CA ALA A 67 -5.68 38.36 14.03
C ALA A 67 -6.08 38.37 12.54
N ALA A 68 -6.82 39.42 12.19
CA ALA A 68 -6.99 40.00 10.87
C ALA A 68 -7.84 39.25 9.84
N ALA A 69 -9.13 39.61 9.83
CA ALA A 69 -9.93 39.68 8.61
C ALA A 69 -9.28 40.61 7.58
N LEU A 70 -9.29 40.20 6.31
CA LEU A 70 -9.17 41.03 5.09
C LEU A 70 -9.75 40.21 3.90
N PRO A 71 -10.17 40.86 2.81
CA PRO A 71 -11.50 40.70 2.20
C PRO A 71 -11.60 39.66 1.08
N ALA A 72 -12.85 39.29 0.77
CA ALA A 72 -13.24 38.53 -0.40
C ALA A 72 -12.76 39.21 -1.69
N ALA A 73 -11.84 38.55 -2.40
CA ALA A 73 -11.45 38.91 -3.75
C ALA A 73 -12.47 38.32 -4.76
N PRO A 74 -12.84 39.06 -5.81
CA PRO A 74 -13.95 38.73 -6.71
C PRO A 74 -13.65 37.53 -7.60
N ALA A 75 -14.74 36.86 -7.99
CA ALA A 75 -14.77 35.78 -8.96
C ALA A 75 -14.06 36.17 -10.26
N SER A 76 -13.01 35.42 -10.61
CA SER A 76 -12.40 35.46 -11.93
C SER A 76 -13.27 34.65 -12.90
N PRO A 77 -13.72 35.23 -14.03
CA PRO A 77 -14.53 34.51 -15.00
C PRO A 77 -13.70 33.44 -15.71
N ALA A 78 -14.26 32.22 -15.80
CA ALA A 78 -13.69 31.11 -16.54
C ALA A 78 -13.67 31.40 -18.05
N PRO A 79 -12.61 31.03 -18.79
CA PRO A 79 -12.59 31.11 -20.24
C PRO A 79 -13.60 30.12 -20.86
N PRO A 80 -14.21 30.45 -22.01
CA PRO A 80 -15.16 29.55 -22.67
C PRO A 80 -14.46 28.28 -23.16
N VAL A 81 -15.04 27.14 -22.79
CA VAL A 81 -14.72 25.82 -23.30
C VAL A 81 -15.07 25.78 -24.79
N GLN A 82 -14.07 25.65 -25.65
CA GLN A 82 -14.29 25.32 -27.06
C GLN A 82 -14.38 23.81 -27.20
N THR A 83 -15.54 23.33 -27.62
CA THR A 83 -15.79 21.93 -27.98
C THR A 83 -15.33 21.69 -29.42
N PRO A 84 -14.31 20.86 -29.69
CA PRO A 84 -14.02 20.42 -31.05
C PRO A 84 -15.05 19.38 -31.52
N PRO A 85 -15.60 19.50 -32.74
CA PRO A 85 -16.54 18.52 -33.27
C PRO A 85 -15.86 17.20 -33.64
N ALA A 86 -16.60 16.12 -33.45
CA ALA A 86 -16.27 14.76 -33.86
C ALA A 86 -16.04 14.67 -35.38
N ALA A 87 -14.96 14.00 -35.78
CA ALA A 87 -14.75 13.52 -37.14
C ALA A 87 -14.35 12.04 -37.11
N ALA A 88 -15.11 11.25 -37.88
CA ALA A 88 -15.03 9.80 -38.03
C ALA A 88 -13.76 9.33 -38.80
N PRO A 89 -13.37 8.04 -38.71
CA PRO A 89 -12.11 7.54 -39.27
C PRO A 89 -12.21 7.16 -40.75
N PRO A 90 -11.15 7.30 -41.56
CA PRO A 90 -11.00 6.55 -42.80
C PRO A 90 -10.24 5.23 -42.60
N ALA A 91 -10.62 4.27 -43.43
CA ALA A 91 -10.23 2.86 -43.42
C ALA A 91 -8.89 2.54 -44.11
N LEU A 92 -8.48 1.28 -43.89
CA LEU A 92 -7.39 0.45 -44.42
C LEU A 92 -6.78 0.80 -45.80
N VAL A 93 -5.47 0.50 -45.96
CA VAL A 93 -4.95 -0.52 -46.91
C VAL A 93 -3.48 -0.90 -46.56
N PRO A 94 -3.07 -2.19 -46.68
CA PRO A 94 -1.67 -2.62 -46.54
C PRO A 94 -0.99 -2.87 -47.90
N SER A 95 0.30 -2.52 -48.02
CA SER A 95 1.15 -2.92 -49.15
C SER A 95 2.57 -3.23 -48.70
N GLY A 96 3.06 -4.44 -49.00
CA GLY A 96 4.49 -4.83 -48.98
C GLY A 96 5.29 -4.14 -50.09
N PRO A 97 6.54 -4.54 -50.45
CA PRO A 97 7.10 -5.90 -50.40
C PRO A 97 8.53 -6.04 -49.79
N VAL A 98 8.93 -7.29 -49.58
CA VAL A 98 10.29 -7.77 -49.26
C VAL A 98 11.22 -7.77 -50.49
N PRO A 99 12.55 -7.60 -50.28
CA PRO A 99 13.52 -8.30 -51.11
C PRO A 99 14.44 -9.25 -50.33
N SER A 100 14.76 -10.31 -51.06
CA SER A 100 15.44 -11.54 -50.70
C SER A 100 16.94 -11.47 -51.02
N GLY A 101 17.75 -12.24 -50.29
CA GLY A 101 18.78 -13.05 -50.95
C GLY A 101 20.26 -12.76 -50.67
N ALA A 102 20.92 -13.83 -50.19
CA ALA A 102 22.23 -14.35 -50.61
C ALA A 102 23.52 -13.86 -49.93
N ALA A 103 24.07 -14.75 -49.10
CA ALA A 103 25.49 -14.85 -48.77
C ALA A 103 26.28 -15.58 -49.89
N PRO A 104 27.62 -15.49 -49.88
CA PRO A 104 28.47 -16.67 -50.07
C PRO A 104 29.63 -16.79 -49.05
N ARG A 105 30.22 -17.99 -49.00
CA ARG A 105 31.09 -18.58 -47.96
C ARG A 105 32.62 -18.49 -48.25
N SER A 106 33.43 -18.46 -47.16
CA SER A 106 34.78 -19.05 -46.86
C SER A 106 36.00 -18.69 -47.75
N ASP A 107 37.28 -18.51 -47.34
CA ASP A 107 38.18 -18.81 -46.17
C ASP A 107 39.61 -18.20 -46.45
N PRO A 108 40.77 -18.39 -45.71
CA PRO A 108 41.20 -18.31 -44.28
C PRO A 108 42.46 -17.34 -44.06
N PRO A 109 43.42 -17.46 -43.08
CA PRO A 109 43.66 -16.52 -41.95
C PRO A 109 45.10 -15.86 -41.91
N PRO A 110 45.64 -15.34 -40.76
CA PRO A 110 45.84 -13.92 -40.41
C PRO A 110 47.34 -13.45 -40.38
N PRO A 111 47.65 -12.25 -39.84
CA PRO A 111 48.66 -12.26 -38.77
C PRO A 111 48.22 -11.53 -37.50
N MET A 112 48.76 -12.04 -36.40
CA MET A 112 48.63 -11.56 -35.03
C MET A 112 49.01 -10.07 -34.87
N LEU A 113 48.41 -9.41 -33.87
CA LEU A 113 48.84 -8.14 -33.21
C LEU A 113 48.21 -6.81 -33.66
N ALA A 114 46.89 -6.75 -33.77
CA ALA A 114 46.09 -5.52 -33.60
C ALA A 114 44.65 -5.96 -33.27
N SER A 115 44.00 -5.65 -32.16
CA SER A 115 44.06 -4.47 -31.32
C SER A 115 43.64 -4.82 -29.89
N LEU A 116 44.20 -4.12 -28.90
CA LEU A 116 43.63 -3.98 -27.57
C LEU A 116 42.46 -2.99 -27.59
N GLU A 117 41.57 -3.11 -28.57
CA GLU A 117 40.27 -2.45 -28.51
C GLU A 117 39.31 -3.44 -27.85
N GLU A 118 39.46 -3.60 -26.52
CA GLU A 118 38.30 -3.89 -25.69
C GLU A 118 37.32 -2.74 -25.93
N GLU A 119 36.34 -3.00 -26.80
CA GLU A 119 35.21 -2.13 -27.03
C GLU A 119 34.66 -1.69 -25.67
N PRO A 120 34.29 -0.40 -25.48
CA PRO A 120 33.57 -0.02 -24.28
C PRO A 120 32.32 -0.89 -24.25
N GLU A 121 32.28 -1.85 -23.31
CA GLU A 121 31.16 -2.77 -23.11
C GLU A 121 29.90 -1.91 -23.11
N ALA A 122 29.18 -1.97 -24.21
CA ALA A 122 27.98 -1.20 -24.43
C ALA A 122 27.03 -1.62 -23.31
N SER A 123 26.88 -0.75 -22.31
CA SER A 123 25.97 -0.91 -21.19
C SER A 123 24.62 -1.30 -21.75
N ARG A 124 24.31 -2.60 -21.69
CA ARG A 124 23.08 -3.19 -22.22
C ARG A 124 21.93 -2.36 -21.65
N PRO A 125 21.05 -1.77 -22.49
CA PRO A 125 19.99 -0.92 -21.98
C PRO A 125 19.13 -1.74 -21.02
N ARG A 126 19.05 -1.27 -19.78
CA ARG A 126 18.38 -1.92 -18.67
C ARG A 126 16.92 -2.12 -19.08
N SER A 127 16.50 -3.39 -19.14
CA SER A 127 15.22 -3.84 -19.68
C SER A 127 14.05 -2.95 -19.24
N GLY A 128 13.30 -2.40 -20.19
CA GLY A 128 12.15 -1.51 -19.93
C GLY A 128 11.06 -2.13 -19.05
N PHE A 129 11.05 -3.46 -18.90
CA PHE A 129 10.15 -4.18 -18.01
C PHE A 129 10.40 -3.88 -16.52
N LEU A 130 11.66 -3.73 -16.11
CA LEU A 130 12.02 -3.42 -14.72
C LEU A 130 11.63 -1.99 -14.32
N ILE A 131 11.69 -1.06 -15.28
CA ILE A 131 11.26 0.33 -15.06
C ILE A 131 9.74 0.37 -14.87
N GLY A 132 8.99 -0.31 -15.75
CA GLY A 132 7.54 -0.44 -15.60
C GLY A 132 7.16 -1.09 -14.27
N PHE A 133 7.79 -2.21 -13.93
CA PHE A 133 7.56 -2.90 -12.66
C PHE A 133 7.90 -2.02 -11.45
N ALA A 134 9.03 -1.29 -11.47
CA ALA A 134 9.40 -0.39 -10.39
C ALA A 134 8.39 0.76 -10.25
N VAL A 135 7.92 1.34 -11.35
CA VAL A 135 6.89 2.39 -11.33
C VAL A 135 5.59 1.86 -10.75
N THR A 136 5.10 0.69 -11.20
CA THR A 136 3.89 0.08 -10.64
C THR A 136 4.06 -0.29 -9.16
N ALA A 137 5.23 -0.81 -8.76
CA ALA A 137 5.52 -1.14 -7.37
C ALA A 137 5.54 0.12 -6.49
N VAL A 138 6.14 1.21 -6.95
CA VAL A 138 6.15 2.51 -6.26
C VAL A 138 4.75 3.09 -6.16
N LEU A 139 3.96 3.05 -7.24
CA LEU A 139 2.55 3.49 -7.22
C LEU A 139 1.72 2.66 -6.25
N SER A 140 1.90 1.34 -6.25
CA SER A 140 1.19 0.43 -5.35
C SER A 140 1.55 0.68 -3.90
N LEU A 141 2.85 0.85 -3.60
CA LEU A 141 3.33 1.16 -2.26
C LEU A 141 2.87 2.55 -1.80
N GLY A 142 2.84 3.52 -2.72
CA GLY A 142 2.27 4.86 -2.51
C GLY A 142 0.78 4.80 -2.17
N ALA A 143 0.00 4.01 -2.90
CA ALA A 143 -1.42 3.80 -2.63
C ALA A 143 -1.66 3.13 -1.26
N VAL A 144 -0.87 2.10 -0.92
CA VAL A 144 -0.93 1.47 0.40
C VAL A 144 -0.57 2.46 1.50
N ALA A 145 0.48 3.27 1.31
CA ALA A 145 0.90 4.26 2.28
C ALA A 145 -0.10 5.42 2.43
N LEU A 146 -0.84 5.76 1.37
CA LEU A 146 -1.93 6.72 1.38
C LEU A 146 -3.13 6.18 2.15
N TYR A 147 -3.51 4.93 1.88
CA TYR A 147 -4.59 4.24 2.59
C TYR A 147 -4.27 4.08 4.09
N ALA A 148 -3.04 3.68 4.43
CA ALA A 148 -2.60 3.59 5.82
C ALA A 148 -2.60 4.95 6.55
N ARG A 149 -2.51 6.06 5.80
CA ARG A 149 -2.54 7.44 6.31
C ARG A 149 -3.89 8.13 6.07
N HIS A 150 -4.97 7.38 5.85
CA HIS A 150 -6.27 7.95 5.49
C HIS A 150 -6.79 9.00 6.49
N ASP A 151 -6.52 8.85 7.79
CA ASP A 151 -6.87 9.84 8.82
C ASP A 151 -6.22 11.22 8.58
N ALA A 152 -4.95 11.23 8.15
CA ALA A 152 -4.24 12.47 7.83
C ALA A 152 -4.74 13.12 6.53
N VAL A 153 -5.19 12.31 5.57
CA VAL A 153 -5.80 12.78 4.31
C VAL A 153 -7.22 13.30 4.56
N ALA A 154 -7.98 12.64 5.42
CA ALA A 154 -9.32 13.06 5.84
C ALA A 154 -9.27 14.40 6.60
N ALA A 155 -8.22 14.65 7.39
CA ALA A 155 -7.99 15.92 8.07
C ALA A 155 -7.69 17.08 7.09
N ALA A 156 -7.07 16.80 5.95
CA ALA A 156 -6.73 17.80 4.93
C ALA A 156 -7.93 18.20 4.03
N ALA A 157 -8.97 17.36 3.96
CA ALA A 157 -10.16 17.60 3.13
C ALA A 157 -11.46 17.31 3.91
N PRO A 158 -11.82 18.15 4.91
CA PRO A 158 -12.96 17.91 5.79
C PRO A 158 -14.31 17.83 5.06
N GLN A 159 -14.44 18.44 3.88
CA GLN A 159 -15.66 18.37 3.06
C GLN A 159 -15.98 16.97 2.51
N LEU A 160 -15.01 16.06 2.40
CA LEU A 160 -15.24 14.68 1.94
C LEU A 160 -15.28 13.67 3.10
N ALA A 161 -15.07 14.10 4.35
CA ALA A 161 -14.98 13.20 5.50
C ALA A 161 -16.25 12.37 5.72
N GLY A 162 -17.44 12.98 5.58
CA GLY A 162 -18.72 12.28 5.76
C GLY A 162 -18.95 11.13 4.76
N PRO A 163 -18.88 11.39 3.44
CA PRO A 163 -19.04 10.34 2.43
C PRO A 163 -17.97 9.24 2.51
N ILE A 164 -16.70 9.61 2.71
CA ILE A 164 -15.60 8.64 2.81
C ILE A 164 -15.78 7.77 4.06
N ALA A 165 -16.11 8.34 5.22
CA ALA A 165 -16.36 7.58 6.44
C ALA A 165 -17.48 6.55 6.25
N ARG A 166 -18.58 6.94 5.59
CA ARG A 166 -19.71 6.03 5.33
C ARG A 166 -19.34 4.88 4.38
N TYR A 167 -18.48 5.15 3.39
CA TYR A 167 -17.95 4.12 2.52
C TYR A 167 -17.04 3.14 3.27
N VAL A 168 -16.06 3.66 4.02
CA VAL A 168 -15.10 2.85 4.80
C VAL A 168 -15.83 1.97 5.81
N GLU A 169 -16.78 2.54 6.56
CA GLU A 169 -17.61 1.80 7.51
C GLU A 169 -18.39 0.65 6.85
N THR A 170 -18.89 0.87 5.63
CA THR A 170 -19.59 -0.18 4.86
C THR A 170 -18.65 -1.30 4.44
N VAL A 171 -17.46 -0.95 3.97
CA VAL A 171 -16.42 -1.92 3.59
C VAL A 171 -15.95 -2.71 4.82
N ASP A 172 -15.69 -2.03 5.93
CA ASP A 172 -15.23 -2.65 7.17
C ASP A 172 -16.28 -3.60 7.74
N ARG A 173 -17.56 -3.20 7.73
CA ARG A 173 -18.68 -4.07 8.13
C ARG A 173 -18.73 -5.32 7.27
N GLY A 174 -18.57 -5.20 5.96
CA GLY A 174 -18.53 -6.34 5.05
C GLY A 174 -17.36 -7.28 5.33
N ARG A 175 -16.17 -6.71 5.58
CA ARG A 175 -14.96 -7.47 5.91
C ARG A 175 -15.12 -8.24 7.22
N GLN A 176 -15.69 -7.62 8.24
CA GLN A 176 -15.97 -8.26 9.53
C GLN A 176 -16.99 -9.38 9.40
N ALA A 177 -18.08 -9.14 8.66
CA ALA A 177 -19.10 -10.17 8.41
C ALA A 177 -18.54 -11.41 7.70
N LEU A 178 -17.62 -11.23 6.75
CA LEU A 178 -16.93 -12.34 6.09
C LEU A 178 -16.02 -13.10 7.06
N ALA A 179 -15.27 -12.39 7.90
CA ALA A 179 -14.43 -13.02 8.92
C ALA A 179 -15.27 -13.87 9.89
N ASP A 180 -16.40 -13.34 10.36
CA ASP A 180 -17.33 -14.04 11.26
C ASP A 180 -17.99 -15.25 10.58
N LEU A 181 -18.24 -15.20 9.27
CA LEU A 181 -18.77 -16.33 8.52
C LEU A 181 -17.74 -17.46 8.44
N VAL A 182 -16.48 -17.13 8.17
CA VAL A 182 -15.39 -18.10 8.09
C VAL A 182 -15.16 -18.77 9.43
N GLU A 183 -15.14 -18.01 10.53
CA GLU A 183 -14.90 -18.57 11.87
C GLU A 183 -16.04 -19.52 12.28
N ARG A 184 -17.30 -19.12 12.03
CA ARG A 184 -18.46 -20.01 12.27
C ARG A 184 -18.38 -21.29 11.43
N GLY A 185 -17.95 -21.19 10.17
CA GLY A 185 -17.74 -22.34 9.31
C GLY A 185 -16.66 -23.28 9.85
N ARG A 186 -15.53 -22.73 10.31
CA ARG A 186 -14.45 -23.49 10.94
C ARG A 186 -14.93 -24.22 12.19
N ALA A 187 -15.62 -23.52 13.08
CA ALA A 187 -16.16 -24.11 14.31
C ALA A 187 -17.13 -25.27 14.02
N ALA A 188 -18.01 -25.12 13.02
CA ALA A 188 -18.94 -26.17 12.63
C ALA A 188 -18.24 -27.43 12.08
N LEU A 189 -17.12 -27.27 11.36
CA LEU A 189 -16.32 -28.39 10.86
C LEU A 189 -15.53 -29.08 11.98
N ASP A 190 -15.00 -28.31 12.93
CA ASP A 190 -14.30 -28.86 14.10
C ASP A 190 -15.27 -29.70 14.96
N GLU A 191 -16.53 -29.25 15.13
CA GLU A 191 -17.58 -30.01 15.83
C GLU A 191 -18.00 -31.29 15.06
N ALA A 192 -18.11 -31.21 13.73
CA ALA A 192 -18.48 -32.36 12.90
C ALA A 192 -17.36 -33.41 12.75
N SER A 193 -16.11 -33.05 13.02
CA SER A 193 -14.94 -33.96 12.93
C SER A 193 -14.49 -34.51 14.28
N GLY A 194 -14.93 -33.91 15.38
CA GLY A 194 -14.61 -34.32 16.74
C GLY A 194 -15.60 -35.28 17.42
N GLY A 195 -16.68 -35.68 16.73
CA GLY A 195 -17.68 -36.66 17.19
C GLY A 195 -17.62 -37.95 16.41
#